data_AF-A0A7K2B205-F1
#
_entry.id   AF-A0A7K2B205-F1
#
_cell.length_a   1.000
_cell.length_b   1.000
_cell.length_c   1.000
_cell.angle_alpha   90.00
_cell.angle_beta   90.00
_cell.angle_gamma   90.00
#
_symmetry.space_group_name_H-M   'P 1'
#
loop_
_entity.id
_entity.type
_entity.pdbx_description
1 polymer ?
#
loop_
_entity_poly.entity_id
_entity_poly.type
_entity_poly.pdbx_seq_one_letter_code
_entity_poly.pdbx_strand_id
1 'polypeptide(L)'
;MPASASSSRPRSRQSGARVVIPAEAGIQCQARRPPRIPYCGAVPRLFVAVWPSSEASEVLAGLPRPDLPGVRWTAPERLHVTMRFLGDCDEGEAAAALSGLRLSRTEVVLGPAVERLGRAVLVVPARGLDELAAEIISATRHIGQAPPDRPFTGHLTVARYGGRPPDGYAPPVHAAFTATEVALVRSDPPGTYRNVATFALH
;
A
#
# COMPACT_ATOMS: atom_id res chain seq x y z
N MET A 1 -98.99 24.69 14.54
CA MET A 1 -99.36 23.38 13.99
C MET A 1 -98.70 23.23 12.62
N PRO A 2 -97.83 22.25 12.40
CA PRO A 2 -96.78 21.65 13.26
C PRO A 2 -95.38 21.96 12.64
N ALA A 3 -94.19 21.59 13.14
CA ALA A 3 -93.68 20.61 14.09
C ALA A 3 -92.41 21.22 14.77
N SER A 4 -92.12 21.07 16.07
CA SER A 4 -91.53 19.90 16.76
C SER A 4 -90.26 19.39 16.04
N ALA A 5 -89.06 19.22 16.64
CA ALA A 5 -88.68 19.00 18.04
C ALA A 5 -87.19 19.33 18.31
N SER A 6 -86.86 19.49 19.61
CA SER A 6 -85.67 19.09 20.41
C SER A 6 -84.27 19.09 19.76
N SER A 7 -83.18 19.57 20.39
CA SER A 7 -82.69 19.25 21.74
C SER A 7 -81.44 20.10 22.09
N SER A 8 -81.43 20.64 23.31
CA SER A 8 -80.32 20.69 24.29
C SER A 8 -78.84 20.89 23.88
N ARG A 9 -78.30 22.08 24.25
CA ARG A 9 -77.04 22.46 24.98
C ARG A 9 -75.80 21.51 25.00
N PRO A 10 -74.56 21.99 25.33
CA PRO A 10 -74.08 23.37 25.55
C PRO A 10 -72.71 23.71 24.90
N ARG A 11 -72.33 25.00 25.03
CA ARG A 11 -70.99 25.57 24.81
C ARG A 11 -69.91 24.94 25.70
N SER A 12 -68.74 24.68 25.14
CA SER A 12 -67.43 24.80 25.80
C SER A 12 -66.36 24.96 24.70
N ARG A 13 -65.81 26.17 24.55
CA ARG A 13 -64.47 26.59 24.99
C ARG A 13 -63.31 25.76 24.42
N GLN A 14 -62.53 26.46 23.59
CA GLN A 14 -61.06 26.44 23.51
C GLN A 14 -60.38 25.09 23.34
N SER A 15 -59.66 24.92 22.24
CA SER A 15 -58.20 25.06 22.26
C SER A 15 -57.65 24.71 20.87
N GLY A 16 -56.84 25.61 20.31
CA GLY A 16 -56.11 25.36 19.09
C GLY A 16 -55.06 24.27 19.31
N ALA A 17 -55.33 23.08 18.81
CA ALA A 17 -54.30 22.07 18.62
C ALA A 17 -53.51 22.44 17.35
N ARG A 18 -52.47 23.27 17.53
CA ARG A 18 -51.33 23.33 16.63
C ARG A 18 -50.84 21.89 16.44
N VAL A 19 -50.94 21.37 15.22
CA VAL A 19 -50.17 20.19 14.82
C VAL A 19 -48.71 20.61 14.86
N VAL A 20 -48.08 20.35 16.00
CA VAL A 20 -46.63 20.41 16.15
C VAL A 20 -46.12 19.15 15.47
N ILE A 21 -45.64 19.30 14.24
CA ILE A 21 -44.83 18.31 13.56
C ILE A 21 -43.59 18.13 14.44
N PRO A 22 -43.31 16.93 15.00
CA PRO A 22 -42.03 16.72 15.64
C PRO A 22 -40.96 16.85 14.55
N ALA A 23 -40.07 17.82 14.74
CA ALA A 23 -38.87 17.96 13.93
C ALA A 23 -38.16 16.61 13.92
N GLU A 24 -37.89 16.11 12.71
CA GLU A 24 -37.13 14.89 12.49
C GLU A 24 -35.88 14.94 13.35
N ALA A 25 -35.83 14.04 14.34
CA ALA A 25 -34.65 13.79 15.13
C ALA A 25 -33.56 13.40 14.13
N GLY A 26 -32.65 14.34 13.87
CA GLY A 26 -31.51 14.13 13.02
C GLY A 26 -30.86 12.82 13.44
N ILE A 27 -30.88 11.85 12.54
CA ILE A 27 -30.00 10.70 12.63
C ILE A 27 -28.61 11.29 12.47
N GLN A 28 -28.03 11.73 13.59
CA GLN A 28 -26.59 11.85 13.71
C GLN A 28 -26.09 10.44 13.47
N CYS A 29 -25.74 10.18 12.21
CA CYS A 29 -24.86 9.11 11.81
C CYS A 29 -23.52 9.47 12.46
N GLN A 30 -23.43 9.24 13.78
CA GLN A 30 -22.17 9.14 14.47
C GLN A 30 -21.46 8.04 13.71
N ALA A 31 -20.49 8.41 12.89
CA ALA A 31 -19.60 7.49 12.22
C ALA A 31 -18.97 6.65 13.33
N ARG A 32 -19.61 5.52 13.65
CA ARG A 32 -19.09 4.53 14.58
C ARG A 32 -17.82 4.07 13.89
N ARG A 33 -16.68 4.56 14.38
CA ARG A 33 -15.38 4.01 14.04
C ARG A 33 -15.54 2.50 14.14
N PRO A 34 -15.21 1.72 13.09
CA PRO A 34 -15.31 0.28 13.16
C PRO A 34 -14.53 -0.19 14.40
N PRO A 35 -15.03 -1.21 15.12
CA PRO A 35 -14.34 -1.71 16.30
C PRO A 35 -12.91 -2.06 15.89
N ARG A 36 -11.92 -1.45 16.57
CA ARG A 36 -10.52 -1.87 16.45
C ARG A 36 -10.45 -3.27 17.05
N ILE A 37 -10.60 -4.28 16.21
CA ILE A 37 -10.42 -5.68 16.60
C ILE A 37 -8.98 -5.75 17.15
N PRO A 38 -8.78 -6.13 18.42
CA PRO A 38 -7.43 -6.31 18.95
C PRO A 38 -6.84 -7.53 18.25
N TYR A 39 -6.03 -7.29 17.23
CA TYR A 39 -5.29 -8.34 16.55
C TYR A 39 -4.30 -8.91 17.56
N CYS A 40 -4.61 -10.07 18.16
CA CYS A 40 -3.71 -10.82 19.03
C CYS A 40 -2.74 -11.69 18.20
N GLY A 41 -2.26 -11.13 17.09
CA GLY A 41 -1.27 -11.68 16.19
C GLY A 41 -0.27 -10.58 15.84
N ALA A 42 0.99 -10.93 15.60
CA ALA A 42 1.97 -9.94 15.17
C ALA A 42 1.43 -9.18 13.95
N VAL A 43 1.38 -7.85 14.05
CA VAL A 43 0.99 -6.99 12.93
C VAL A 43 1.94 -7.29 11.77
N PRO A 44 1.44 -7.56 10.55
CA PRO A 44 2.31 -7.93 9.44
C PRO A 44 3.17 -6.74 9.01
N ARG A 45 4.41 -7.03 8.62
CA ARG A 45 5.29 -6.02 8.01
C ARG A 45 4.97 -5.89 6.53
N LEU A 46 4.48 -4.72 6.13
CA LEU A 46 4.05 -4.46 4.77
C LEU A 46 5.01 -3.54 4.02
N PHE A 47 5.06 -3.71 2.70
CA PHE A 47 5.70 -2.79 1.77
C PHE A 47 5.01 -2.84 0.41
N VAL A 48 5.17 -1.78 -0.37
CA VAL A 48 4.71 -1.69 -1.76
C VAL A 48 5.88 -1.90 -2.69
N ALA A 49 5.71 -2.73 -3.71
CA ALA A 49 6.78 -3.08 -4.64
C ALA A 49 6.30 -3.26 -6.09
N VAL A 50 7.25 -3.16 -7.01
CA VAL A 50 7.12 -3.56 -8.40
C VAL A 50 7.96 -4.82 -8.62
N TRP A 51 7.35 -5.83 -9.23
CA TRP A 51 8.03 -7.05 -9.66
C TRP A 51 8.60 -6.85 -11.07
N PRO A 52 9.82 -7.33 -11.37
CA PRO A 52 10.33 -7.37 -12.73
C PRO A 52 9.45 -8.27 -13.62
N SER A 53 9.43 -8.01 -14.94
CA SER A 53 8.82 -8.94 -15.89
C SER A 53 9.56 -10.29 -15.91
N SER A 54 8.99 -11.29 -16.58
CA SER A 54 9.65 -12.59 -16.83
C SER A 54 11.02 -12.41 -17.47
N GLU A 55 11.11 -11.58 -18.51
CA GLU A 55 12.32 -11.36 -19.29
C GLU A 55 13.38 -10.64 -18.44
N ALA A 56 12.98 -9.62 -17.69
CA ALA A 56 13.89 -8.93 -16.78
C ALA A 56 14.37 -9.85 -15.64
N SER A 57 13.49 -10.74 -15.16
CA SER A 57 13.82 -11.73 -14.13
C SER A 57 14.84 -12.76 -14.63
N GLU A 58 14.73 -13.19 -15.89
CA GLU A 58 15.71 -14.09 -16.52
C GLU A 58 17.10 -13.44 -16.63
N VAL A 59 17.16 -12.16 -17.05
CA VAL A 59 18.42 -11.40 -17.07
C VAL A 59 19.04 -11.32 -15.67
N LEU A 60 18.23 -11.00 -14.65
CA LEU A 60 18.68 -10.95 -13.25
C LEU A 60 19.07 -12.33 -12.69
N ALA A 61 18.44 -13.40 -13.18
CA ALA A 61 18.76 -14.78 -12.83
C ALA A 61 20.16 -15.18 -13.32
N GLY A 62 20.59 -14.64 -14.46
CA GLY A 62 21.90 -14.86 -15.06
C GLY A 62 23.08 -14.16 -14.37
N LEU A 63 22.82 -13.29 -13.38
CA LEU A 63 23.89 -12.63 -12.64
C LEU A 63 24.79 -13.67 -11.93
N PRO A 64 26.14 -13.55 -12.01
CA PRO A 64 27.04 -14.45 -11.29
C PRO A 64 26.80 -14.36 -9.79
N ARG A 65 26.58 -15.48 -9.10
CA ARG A 65 26.39 -15.52 -7.64
C ARG A 65 27.49 -16.36 -6.99
N PRO A 66 28.75 -15.87 -6.98
CA PRO A 66 29.85 -16.60 -6.37
C PRO A 66 29.57 -16.82 -4.87
N ASP A 67 30.10 -17.92 -4.34
CA ASP A 67 30.13 -18.15 -2.91
C ASP A 67 31.19 -17.24 -2.28
N LEU A 68 30.73 -16.16 -1.65
CA LEU A 68 31.57 -15.14 -1.05
C LEU A 68 31.33 -15.12 0.46
N PRO A 69 32.39 -15.11 1.28
CA PRO A 69 32.25 -15.11 2.73
C PRO A 69 31.35 -13.97 3.23
N GLY A 70 30.32 -14.32 4.01
CA GLY A 70 29.41 -13.35 4.61
C GLY A 70 28.40 -12.73 3.65
N VAL A 71 28.36 -13.14 2.37
CA VAL A 71 27.38 -12.69 1.38
C VAL A 71 26.17 -13.63 1.37
N ARG A 72 24.97 -13.05 1.36
CA ARG A 72 23.70 -13.75 1.22
C ARG A 72 22.96 -13.19 0.01
N TRP A 73 22.88 -14.01 -1.03
CA TRP A 73 22.15 -13.69 -2.25
C TRP A 73 20.65 -13.69 -2.02
N THR A 74 19.96 -12.70 -2.58
CA THR A 74 18.50 -12.70 -2.67
C THR A 74 18.08 -13.75 -3.69
N ALA A 75 17.10 -14.58 -3.33
CA ALA A 75 16.53 -15.55 -4.26
C ALA A 75 15.89 -14.82 -5.47
N PRO A 76 16.01 -15.34 -6.70
CA PRO A 76 15.48 -14.70 -7.92
C PRO A 76 14.01 -14.28 -7.78
N GLU A 77 13.19 -15.11 -7.16
CA GLU A 77 11.74 -14.91 -7.00
C GLU A 77 11.42 -13.81 -5.98
N ARG A 78 12.41 -13.34 -5.24
CA ARG A 78 12.30 -12.24 -4.26
C ARG A 78 12.89 -10.94 -4.77
N LEU A 79 13.45 -10.91 -5.98
CA LEU A 79 13.98 -9.71 -6.58
C LEU A 79 12.83 -8.77 -6.97
N HIS A 80 12.80 -7.60 -6.35
CA HIS A 80 11.77 -6.58 -6.56
C HIS A 80 12.34 -5.19 -6.32
N VAL A 81 11.67 -4.17 -6.85
CA VAL A 81 11.94 -2.77 -6.51
C VAL A 81 10.96 -2.35 -5.42
N THR A 82 11.46 -2.01 -4.23
CA THR A 82 10.60 -1.51 -3.17
C THR A 82 10.28 -0.04 -3.42
N MET A 83 8.99 0.28 -3.56
CA MET A 83 8.48 1.65 -3.72
C MET A 83 8.38 2.34 -2.37
N ARG A 84 7.83 1.64 -1.37
CA ARG A 84 7.57 2.16 -0.04
C ARG A 84 7.50 1.06 1.01
N PHE A 85 8.33 1.12 2.04
CA PHE A 85 8.18 0.29 3.24
C PHE A 85 7.13 0.90 4.16
N LEU A 86 6.07 0.16 4.54
CA LEU A 86 5.04 0.64 5.48
C LEU A 86 5.34 0.20 6.93
N GLY A 87 6.09 -0.89 7.09
CA GLY A 87 6.38 -1.45 8.42
C GLY A 87 5.17 -2.19 8.98
N ASP A 88 5.02 -2.20 10.30
CA ASP A 88 3.90 -2.87 10.98
C ASP A 88 2.61 -2.04 10.80
N CYS A 89 1.70 -2.47 9.94
CA CYS A 89 0.41 -1.81 9.73
C CYS A 89 -0.71 -2.80 9.29
N ASP A 90 -1.94 -2.30 9.25
CA ASP A 90 -3.10 -3.08 8.82
C ASP A 90 -3.11 -3.30 7.29
N GLU A 91 -3.36 -4.54 6.86
CA GLU A 91 -3.41 -4.93 5.45
C GLU A 91 -4.57 -4.26 4.70
N GLY A 92 -5.74 -4.17 5.34
CA GLY A 92 -6.95 -3.60 4.76
C GLY A 92 -6.84 -2.10 4.56
N GLU A 93 -6.29 -1.38 5.54
CA GLU A 93 -6.02 0.06 5.46
C GLU A 93 -5.06 0.38 4.30
N ALA A 94 -3.94 -0.35 4.21
CA ALA A 94 -2.96 -0.18 3.14
C ALA A 94 -3.54 -0.51 1.76
N ALA A 95 -4.30 -1.60 1.63
CA ALA A 95 -4.92 -1.99 0.37
C ALA A 95 -5.98 -0.99 -0.09
N ALA A 96 -6.78 -0.45 0.83
CA ALA A 96 -7.81 0.54 0.53
C ALA A 96 -7.22 1.87 0.05
N ALA A 97 -6.08 2.30 0.61
CA ALA A 97 -5.41 3.52 0.15
C ALA A 97 -4.83 3.38 -1.27
N LEU A 98 -4.35 2.19 -1.62
CA LEU A 98 -3.78 1.91 -2.95
C LEU A 98 -4.87 1.68 -4.02
N SER A 99 -6.00 1.07 -3.67
CA SER A 99 -7.08 0.78 -4.64
C SER A 99 -7.76 2.02 -5.22
N GLY A 100 -7.67 3.17 -4.55
CA GLY A 100 -8.20 4.44 -5.04
C GLY A 100 -7.31 5.15 -6.07
N LEU A 101 -6.10 4.66 -6.32
CA LEU A 101 -5.14 5.31 -7.21
C LEU A 101 -5.35 4.89 -8.66
N ARG A 102 -5.17 5.86 -9.56
CA ARG A 102 -5.06 5.63 -11.00
C ARG A 102 -3.62 5.88 -11.42
N LEU A 103 -2.81 4.85 -11.28
CA LEU A 103 -1.38 4.91 -11.54
C LEU A 103 -1.11 4.56 -13.00
N SER A 104 -0.17 5.27 -13.63
CA SER A 104 0.21 5.03 -15.02
C SER A 104 1.26 3.93 -15.16
N ARG A 105 1.17 3.18 -16.26
CA ARG A 105 2.25 2.27 -16.67
C ARG A 105 3.53 3.05 -16.87
N THR A 106 4.63 2.45 -16.45
CA THR A 106 5.92 3.13 -16.36
C THR A 106 7.01 2.23 -16.90
N GLU A 107 7.86 2.76 -17.78
CA GLU A 107 9.07 2.06 -18.22
C GLU A 107 10.12 2.04 -17.11
N VAL A 108 10.64 0.85 -16.81
CA VAL A 108 11.65 0.63 -15.79
C VAL A 108 12.94 0.18 -16.46
N VAL A 109 14.05 0.88 -16.17
CA VAL A 109 15.38 0.52 -16.66
C VAL A 109 16.23 0.02 -15.50
N LEU A 110 16.75 -1.21 -15.62
CA LEU A 110 17.65 -1.85 -14.67
C LEU A 110 19.11 -1.76 -15.15
N GLY A 111 20.01 -1.35 -14.26
CA GLY A 111 21.45 -1.26 -14.53
C GLY A 111 22.06 0.13 -14.36
N PRO A 112 23.27 0.39 -14.88
CA PRO A 112 24.02 -0.40 -15.87
C PRO A 112 24.88 -1.54 -15.28
N ALA A 113 25.04 -1.60 -13.96
CA ALA A 113 25.81 -2.63 -13.29
C ALA A 113 25.28 -2.85 -11.88
N VAL A 114 25.66 -3.96 -11.25
CA VAL A 114 25.48 -4.10 -9.80
C VAL A 114 26.38 -3.09 -9.09
N GLU A 115 25.81 -2.40 -8.12
CA GLU A 115 26.52 -1.42 -7.30
C GLU A 115 26.30 -1.68 -5.80
N ARG A 116 27.10 -0.98 -5.00
CA ARG A 116 26.99 -1.03 -3.55
C ARG A 116 26.04 0.06 -3.07
N LEU A 117 25.01 -0.33 -2.33
CA LEU A 117 24.14 0.58 -1.60
C LEU A 117 24.50 0.55 -0.10
N GLY A 118 25.04 1.65 0.39
CA GLY A 118 25.48 1.77 1.78
C GLY A 118 26.62 0.80 2.12
N ARG A 119 26.57 0.19 3.31
CA ARG A 119 27.69 -0.60 3.87
C ARG A 119 27.52 -2.12 3.75
N ALA A 120 26.35 -2.60 3.33
CA ALA A 120 25.96 -4.00 3.52
C ALA A 120 25.03 -4.56 2.43
N VAL A 121 24.78 -3.83 1.35
CA VAL A 121 23.82 -4.23 0.31
C VAL A 121 24.44 -4.07 -1.07
N LEU A 122 24.23 -5.08 -1.92
CA LEU A 122 24.45 -5.00 -3.34
C LEU A 122 23.10 -4.86 -4.03
N VAL A 123 23.03 -3.95 -5.00
CA VAL A 123 21.79 -3.60 -5.70
C VAL A 123 22.00 -3.48 -7.19
N VAL A 124 20.93 -3.68 -7.95
CA VAL A 124 20.81 -3.21 -9.32
C VAL A 124 19.99 -1.91 -9.28
N PRO A 125 20.49 -0.77 -9.80
CA PRO A 125 19.70 0.45 -9.86
C PRO A 125 18.48 0.26 -10.76
N ALA A 126 17.36 0.86 -10.38
CA ALA A 126 16.13 0.86 -11.14
C ALA A 126 15.64 2.30 -11.35
N ARG A 127 15.52 2.72 -12.61
CA ARG A 127 15.14 4.09 -13.00
C ARG A 127 13.76 4.12 -13.64
N GLY A 128 13.10 5.27 -13.58
CA GLY A 128 11.78 5.52 -14.19
C GLY A 128 10.62 5.46 -13.20
N LEU A 129 10.86 4.98 -11.97
CA LEU A 129 9.83 4.72 -10.97
C LEU A 129 9.50 5.92 -10.04
N ASP A 130 10.13 7.07 -10.28
CA ASP A 130 10.10 8.23 -9.38
C ASP A 130 8.70 8.82 -9.17
N GLU A 131 7.95 9.04 -10.26
CA GLU A 131 6.58 9.57 -10.22
C GLU A 131 5.62 8.57 -9.56
N LEU A 132 5.69 7.30 -9.99
CA LEU A 132 4.91 6.20 -9.42
C LEU A 132 5.16 6.06 -7.90
N ALA A 133 6.43 6.16 -7.48
CA ALA A 133 6.79 6.12 -6.06
C ALA A 133 6.24 7.33 -5.31
N ALA A 134 6.30 8.53 -5.88
CA ALA A 134 5.78 9.74 -5.26
C ALA A 134 4.27 9.66 -5.02
N GLU A 135 3.50 9.15 -6.00
CA GLU A 135 2.05 8.93 -5.86
C GLU A 135 1.73 7.92 -4.75
N ILE A 136 2.41 6.77 -4.76
CA ILE A 136 2.25 5.73 -3.74
C ILE A 136 2.60 6.26 -2.34
N ILE A 137 3.73 6.98 -2.22
CA ILE A 137 4.18 7.56 -0.95
C ILE A 137 3.17 8.58 -0.44
N SER A 138 2.66 9.44 -1.32
CA SER A 138 1.66 10.46 -0.96
C SER A 138 0.38 9.82 -0.44
N ALA A 139 -0.15 8.83 -1.17
CA ALA A 139 -1.36 8.11 -0.81
C ALA A 139 -1.24 7.35 0.52
N THR A 140 -0.06 6.77 0.78
CA THR A 140 0.20 5.93 1.96
C THR A 140 0.92 6.65 3.09
N ARG A 141 1.07 8.00 3.01
CA ARG A 141 1.88 8.78 3.98
C ARG A 141 1.43 8.67 5.44
N HIS A 142 0.14 8.38 5.64
CA HIS A 142 -0.50 8.29 6.95
C HIS A 142 -0.55 6.87 7.51
N ILE A 143 -0.06 5.89 6.75
CA ILE A 143 -0.15 4.46 7.05
C ILE A 143 1.21 3.96 7.53
N GLY A 144 1.22 3.28 8.68
CA GLY A 144 2.40 2.65 9.25
C GLY A 144 3.50 3.67 9.62
N GLN A 145 4.74 3.33 9.28
CA GLN A 145 5.91 4.17 9.55
C GLN A 145 5.92 5.42 8.68
N ALA A 146 6.43 6.55 9.16
CA ALA A 146 6.58 7.75 8.32
C ALA A 146 7.43 7.45 7.06
N PRO A 147 7.13 8.08 5.90
CA PRO A 147 8.03 8.05 4.76
C PRO A 147 9.43 8.57 5.13
N PRO A 148 10.50 8.08 4.48
CA PRO A 148 11.83 8.58 4.74
C PRO A 148 11.97 10.04 4.26
N ASP A 149 12.76 10.86 4.96
CA ASP A 149 13.01 12.27 4.61
C ASP A 149 13.93 12.46 3.38
N ARG A 150 14.28 11.38 2.69
CA ARG A 150 15.13 11.40 1.50
C ARG A 150 14.30 11.07 0.24
N PRO A 151 14.71 11.57 -0.93
CA PRO A 151 14.11 11.19 -2.19
C PRO A 151 14.08 9.67 -2.39
N PHE A 152 13.10 9.21 -3.15
CA PHE A 152 13.06 7.84 -3.62
C PHE A 152 14.30 7.53 -4.46
N THR A 153 14.81 6.31 -4.33
CA THR A 153 15.90 5.81 -5.18
C THR A 153 15.58 4.36 -5.50
N GLY A 154 15.11 4.13 -6.73
CA GLY A 154 14.73 2.81 -7.19
C GLY A 154 15.94 1.88 -7.25
N HIS A 155 15.82 0.73 -6.61
CA HIS A 155 16.86 -0.28 -6.61
C HIS A 155 16.26 -1.64 -6.31
N LEU A 156 16.93 -2.68 -6.80
CA LEU A 156 16.59 -4.07 -6.60
C LEU A 156 17.71 -4.74 -5.82
N THR A 157 17.40 -5.26 -4.63
CA THR A 157 18.41 -5.83 -3.73
C THR A 157 18.83 -7.23 -4.18
N VAL A 158 20.05 -7.37 -4.71
CA VAL A 158 20.57 -8.67 -5.19
C VAL A 158 21.29 -9.47 -4.12
N ALA A 159 21.92 -8.79 -3.16
CA ALA A 159 22.54 -9.46 -2.03
C ALA A 159 22.66 -8.55 -0.82
N ARG A 160 22.78 -9.17 0.35
CA ARG A 160 23.19 -8.52 1.59
C ARG A 160 24.47 -9.17 2.07
N TYR A 161 25.37 -8.42 2.68
CA TYR A 161 26.62 -8.97 3.20
C TYR A 161 26.98 -8.40 4.56
N GLY A 162 27.68 -9.19 5.36
CA GLY A 162 28.24 -8.80 6.65
C GLY A 162 29.76 -8.75 6.60
N GLY A 163 30.36 -7.75 7.24
CA GLY A 163 31.82 -7.64 7.32
C GLY A 163 32.43 -6.95 6.11
N ARG A 164 33.41 -7.60 5.46
CA ARG A 164 34.16 -7.00 4.34
C ARG A 164 33.29 -6.93 3.09
N PRO A 165 33.25 -5.80 2.37
CA PRO A 165 32.55 -5.72 1.10
C PRO A 165 33.12 -6.71 0.09
N PRO A 166 32.28 -7.28 -0.79
CA PRO A 166 32.74 -8.07 -1.92
C PRO A 166 33.39 -7.15 -2.96
N ASP A 167 34.66 -6.82 -2.73
CA ASP A 167 35.43 -5.91 -3.58
C ASP A 167 35.48 -6.43 -5.02
N GLY A 168 35.27 -5.54 -5.99
CA GLY A 168 35.30 -5.86 -7.42
C GLY A 168 34.07 -6.57 -7.98
N TYR A 169 33.07 -6.91 -7.15
CA TYR A 169 31.80 -7.45 -7.65
C TYR A 169 30.92 -6.31 -8.22
N ALA A 170 30.99 -6.12 -9.53
CA ALA A 170 30.16 -5.18 -10.27
C ALA A 170 29.83 -5.70 -11.69
N PRO A 171 29.21 -6.89 -11.82
CA PRO A 171 28.83 -7.39 -13.14
C PRO A 171 27.88 -6.41 -13.84
N PRO A 172 28.02 -6.22 -15.17
CA PRO A 172 27.09 -5.41 -15.93
C PRO A 172 25.71 -6.07 -15.93
N VAL A 173 24.68 -5.24 -15.96
CA VAL A 173 23.29 -5.68 -16.06
C VAL A 173 22.51 -4.65 -16.84
N HIS A 174 21.75 -5.11 -17.82
CA HIS A 174 20.91 -4.26 -18.65
C HIS A 174 19.61 -4.99 -18.90
N ALA A 175 18.52 -4.46 -18.34
CA ALA A 175 17.18 -4.92 -18.65
C ALA A 175 16.25 -3.72 -18.66
N ALA A 176 15.18 -3.80 -19.42
CA ALA A 176 14.09 -2.84 -19.37
C ALA A 176 12.77 -3.60 -19.42
N PHE A 177 11.77 -3.09 -18.71
CA PHE A 177 10.42 -3.65 -18.72
C PHE A 177 9.40 -2.57 -18.39
N THR A 178 8.18 -2.74 -18.90
CA THR A 178 7.05 -1.90 -18.49
C THR A 178 6.48 -2.44 -17.18
N ALA A 179 6.48 -1.61 -16.13
CA ALA A 179 5.69 -1.90 -14.93
C ALA A 179 4.20 -1.79 -15.30
N THR A 180 3.47 -2.90 -15.12
CA THR A 180 2.04 -3.01 -15.41
C THR A 180 1.19 -3.17 -14.15
N GLU A 181 1.81 -3.44 -13.01
CA GLU A 181 1.15 -3.56 -11.72
C GLU A 181 2.09 -3.18 -10.56
N VAL A 182 1.49 -2.81 -9.43
CA VAL A 182 2.16 -2.66 -8.14
C VAL A 182 1.55 -3.66 -7.16
N ALA A 183 2.38 -4.24 -6.29
CA ALA A 183 1.95 -5.20 -5.29
C ALA A 183 2.07 -4.60 -3.88
N LEU A 184 1.03 -4.78 -3.07
CA LEU A 184 1.14 -4.71 -1.62
C LEU A 184 1.64 -6.07 -1.13
N VAL A 185 2.79 -6.08 -0.48
CA VAL A 185 3.50 -7.30 -0.10
C VAL A 185 3.62 -7.37 1.41
N ARG A 186 3.31 -8.55 1.94
CA ARG A 186 3.55 -8.93 3.32
C ARG A 186 4.88 -9.66 3.44
N SER A 187 5.69 -9.25 4.41
CA SER A 187 6.92 -9.93 4.82
C SER A 187 6.73 -10.67 6.14
N ASP A 188 6.61 -11.99 6.05
CA ASP A 188 6.57 -12.86 7.24
C ASP A 188 7.99 -13.31 7.61
N PRO A 189 8.41 -13.26 8.89
CA PRO A 189 9.59 -13.99 9.36
C PRO A 189 9.40 -15.49 9.08
N PRO A 190 10.38 -16.21 8.49
CA PRO A 190 11.81 -15.91 8.34
C PRO A 190 12.24 -15.22 7.03
N GLY A 191 11.36 -14.45 6.38
CA GLY A 191 11.66 -13.64 5.18
C GLY A 191 10.93 -14.11 3.93
N THR A 192 9.74 -14.68 4.08
CA THR A 192 8.85 -15.01 2.95
C THR A 192 8.05 -13.77 2.55
N TYR A 193 7.87 -13.60 1.24
CA TYR A 193 7.05 -12.54 0.67
C TYR A 193 5.76 -13.12 0.11
N ARG A 194 4.64 -12.47 0.43
CA ARG A 194 3.31 -12.82 -0.08
C ARG A 194 2.65 -11.56 -0.60
N ASN A 195 2.16 -11.59 -1.83
CA ASN A 195 1.31 -10.52 -2.35
C ASN A 195 -0.03 -10.57 -1.63
N VAL A 196 -0.36 -9.50 -0.92
CA VAL A 196 -1.65 -9.29 -0.24
C VAL A 196 -2.67 -8.82 -1.27
N ALA A 197 -2.27 -7.88 -2.13
CA ALA A 197 -3.07 -7.35 -3.23
C ALA A 197 -2.16 -6.89 -4.36
N THR A 198 -2.67 -6.91 -5.58
CA THR A 198 -2.03 -6.31 -6.77
C THR A 198 -2.96 -5.26 -7.37
N PHE A 199 -2.37 -4.18 -7.87
CA PHE A 199 -3.09 -3.03 -8.43
C PHE A 199 -2.53 -2.77 -9.83
N ALA A 200 -3.40 -2.86 -10.84
CA ALA A 200 -3.02 -2.67 -12.23
C ALA A 200 -2.68 -1.20 -12.52
N LEU A 201 -1.70 -1.01 -13.40
CA LEU A 201 -1.30 0.28 -13.95
C LEU A 201 -1.95 0.47 -15.33
N HIS A 202 -2.39 1.69 -15.60
CA HIS A 202 -3.18 2.06 -16.78
C HIS A 202 -2.37 2.78 -17.84
#